data_AF-A0A2N6FHK1-F1
#
_entry.id   AF-A0A2N6FHK1-F1
#
_cell.length_a   1.000
_cell.length_b   1.000
_cell.length_c   1.000
_cell.angle_alpha   90.00
_cell.angle_beta   90.00
_cell.angle_gamma   90.00
#
_symmetry.space_group_name_H-M   'P 1'
#
loop_
_entity.id
_entity.type
_entity.pdbx_description
1 polymer ?
#
loop_
_entity_poly.entity_id
_entity_poly.type
_entity_poly.pdbx_seq_one_letter_code
_entity_poly.pdbx_strand_id
1 'polypeptide(L)' 'MKCPKCKGRMFAEKYYDFVRTFDAWKCCSCGEVIDPTILANRARRENIHIG' A
#
# COMPACT_ATOMS: atom_id res chain seq x y z
N MET A 1 10.80 -2.06 3.12
CA MET A 1 9.43 -2.29 3.67
C MET A 1 9.11 -3.78 3.65
N LYS A 2 8.35 -4.30 4.61
CA LYS A 2 7.83 -5.69 4.59
C LYS A 2 6.33 -5.65 4.29
N CYS A 3 5.86 -6.58 3.47
CA CYS A 3 4.44 -6.68 3.15
C CYS A 3 3.62 -6.95 4.42
N PRO A 4 2.57 -6.16 4.73
CA PRO A 4 1.76 -6.40 5.92
C PRO A 4 1.00 -7.73 5.84
N LYS A 5 0.64 -8.17 4.62
CA LYS A 5 -0.10 -9.40 4.33
C LYS A 5 0.74 -10.67 4.45
N CYS A 6 1.83 -10.79 3.69
CA CYS A 6 2.63 -12.01 3.65
C CYS A 6 4.04 -11.89 4.28
N LYS A 7 4.39 -10.73 4.84
CA LYS A 7 5.72 -10.41 5.39
C LYS A 7 6.89 -10.48 4.39
N GLY A 8 6.61 -10.72 3.10
CA GLY A 8 7.59 -10.73 2.02
C GLY A 8 8.23 -9.36 1.75
N ARG A 9 9.33 -9.37 0.98
CA ARG A 9 10.04 -8.16 0.57
C ARG A 9 9.18 -7.33 -0.38
N MET A 10 9.29 -6.00 -0.27
CA MET A 10 8.66 -5.05 -1.17
C MET A 10 9.71 -4.17 -1.84
N PHE A 11 9.41 -3.72 -3.05
CA PHE A 11 10.21 -2.76 -3.81
C PHE A 11 9.38 -1.51 -4.11
N ALA A 12 10.06 -0.37 -4.25
CA ALA A 12 9.42 0.86 -4.67
C ALA A 12 9.25 0.84 -6.20
N GLU A 13 8.06 1.19 -6.68
CA GLU A 13 7.70 1.23 -8.08
C GLU A 13 6.92 2.52 -8.34
N LYS A 14 7.22 3.18 -9.46
CA LYS A 14 6.55 4.39 -9.89
C LYS A 14 5.34 4.02 -10.74
N TYR A 15 4.17 4.50 -10.33
CA TYR A 15 2.89 4.29 -10.99
C TYR A 15 2.49 5.53 -11.76
N TYR A 16 1.92 5.31 -12.93
CA TYR A 16 1.47 6.34 -13.84
C TYR A 16 -0.04 6.20 -14.04
N ASP A 17 -0.75 7.28 -13.72
CA ASP A 17 -2.17 7.47 -14.01
C ASP A 17 -2.29 8.60 -15.04
N PHE A 18 -3.47 8.77 -15.65
CA PHE A 18 -3.68 9.78 -16.69
C PHE A 18 -3.38 11.21 -16.22
N VAL A 19 -3.53 11.47 -14.92
CA VAL A 19 -3.44 12.81 -14.32
C VAL A 19 -2.29 12.96 -13.33
N ARG A 20 -1.63 11.87 -12.92
CA ARG A 20 -0.63 11.90 -11.85
C ARG A 20 0.37 10.76 -11.95
N THR A 21 1.53 11.00 -11.37
CA THR A 21 2.55 9.98 -11.13
C THR A 21 2.80 9.90 -9.63
N PHE A 22 2.90 8.70 -9.09
CA PHE A 22 3.13 8.49 -7.66
C PHE A 22 4.00 7.26 -7.42
N ASP A 23 4.67 7.22 -6.27
CA ASP A 23 5.49 6.09 -5.85
C ASP A 23 4.71 5.22 -4.88
N ALA A 24 4.76 3.89 -5.09
CA ALA A 24 4.13 2.91 -4.23
C ALA A 24 5.06 1.72 -3.96
N TRP A 25 4.80 0.99 -2.90
CA TRP A 25 5.50 -0.26 -2.58
C TRP A 25 4.71 -1.45 -3.11
N LYS A 26 5.35 -2.30 -3.91
CA LYS A 26 4.76 -3.57 -4.39
C LYS A 26 5.49 -4.76 -3.80
N CYS A 27 4.73 -5.75 -3.33
CA CYS A 27 5.29 -6.99 -2.81
C CYS A 27 5.73 -7.93 -3.92
N CYS A 28 6.97 -8.42 -3.85
CA CYS A 28 7.50 -9.43 -4.79
C CYS A 28 6.78 -10.79 -4.69
N SER A 29 6.20 -11.11 -3.52
CA SER A 29 5.68 -12.46 -3.25
C SER A 29 4.17 -12.59 -3.47
N CYS A 30 3.38 -11.59 -3.07
CA CYS A 30 1.91 -11.67 -3.15
C CYS A 30 1.24 -10.55 -3.97
N GLY A 31 2.03 -9.62 -4.52
CA GLY A 31 1.53 -8.53 -5.35
C GLY A 31 0.84 -7.39 -4.60
N GLU A 32 0.74 -7.44 -3.27
CA GLU A 32 0.17 -6.36 -2.45
C GLU A 32 0.84 -5.01 -2.76
N VAL A 33 0.04 -3.98 -3.06
CA VAL A 33 0.50 -2.61 -3.33
C VAL A 33 0.09 -1.69 -2.17
N ILE A 34 1.02 -0.84 -1.74
CA ILE A 34 0.84 0.11 -0.64
C ILE A 34 1.41 1.46 -1.02
N ASP A 35 0.55 2.47 -1.03
CA ASP A 35 0.90 3.88 -1.16
C ASP A 35 0.44 4.66 0.11
N PRO A 36 0.80 5.94 0.26
CA PRO A 36 0.37 6.75 1.39
C PRO A 36 -1.16 6.87 1.54
N THR A 37 -1.91 6.88 0.44
CA THR A 37 -3.38 6.93 0.45
C THR A 37 -4.00 5.63 0.97
N ILE A 38 -3.49 4.48 0.53
CA ILE A 38 -3.88 3.15 1.02
C ILE A 38 -3.60 3.04 2.53
N LEU A 39 -2.43 3.49 2.99
CA LEU A 39 -2.09 3.50 4.42
C LEU A 39 -3.04 4.40 5.21
N ALA A 40 -3.30 5.62 4.74
CA ALA A 40 -4.24 6.53 5.38
C ALA A 40 -5.67 5.95 5.44
N ASN A 41 -6.12 5.29 4.38
CA ASN A 41 -7.43 4.62 4.33
C ASN A 41 -7.50 3.45 5.32
N ARG A 42 -6.44 2.63 5.42
CA ARG A 42 -6.38 1.52 6.38
C ARG A 42 -6.38 2.02 7.82
N ALA A 43 -5.55 3.01 8.13
CA ALA A 43 -5.51 3.62 9.46
C ALA A 43 -6.88 4.21 9.84
N ARG A 44 -7.55 4.91 8.91
CA ARG A 44 -8.93 5.41 9.15
C ARG A 44 -9.91 4.28 9.43
N ARG A 45 -9.86 3.18 8.68
CA ARG A 45 -10.76 2.04 8.85
C ARG A 45 -10.51 1.29 10.17
N GLU A 46 -9.27 1.16 10.61
CA GLU A 46 -8.93 0.55 11.90
C GLU A 46 -9.42 1.39 13.09
N ASN A 47 -9.42 2.72 12.95
CA ASN A 47 -9.99 3.63 13.96
C ASN A 47 -11.52 3.65 13.97
N ILE A 48 -12.17 3.13 12.92
CA ILE A 48 -13.62 2.91 12.88
C ILE A 48 -13.91 1.51 13.44
N HIS A 49 -13.67 1.33 14.75
CA HIS A 49 -14.27 0.22 15.49
C HIS A 49 -15.72 0.64 15.77
N ILE A 50 -16.64 0.24 14.88
CA ILE A 50 -18.08 0.37 15.15
C ILE A 50 -18.37 -0.64 16.25
N GLY A 51 -18.55 -0.12 17.48
CA GLY A 51 -19.07 -0.88 18.60
C GLY A 51 -20.50 -1.35 18.38
#